data_AF-A0A3S2KEN7-F1
#
_entry.id   AF-A0A3S2KEN7-F1
#
_cell.length_a   1.000
_cell.length_b   1.000
_cell.length_c   1.000
_cell.angle_alpha   90.00
_cell.angle_beta   90.00
_cell.angle_gamma   90.00
#
_symmetry.space_group_name_H-M   'P 1'
#
loop_
_entity.id
_entity.type
_entity.pdbx_description
1 polymer ?
#
loop_
_entity_poly.entity_id
_entity_poly.type
_entity_poly.pdbx_seq_one_letter_code
_entity_poly.pdbx_strand_id
1 'polypeptide(L)'
;MTTPLDALVAASRDAAGYNPGAESPPEAVLWCDPSSEFLALIPALRDRLPELLTFGDQDPTTRTGPAVWLRAVTARALPSFPLAEDVTPILYLPGIGREVLKGAEDCPALLQPLVWFTVAGNLFGHVNGKDWTLRAFLTSERGLLRLNINDDAVTRMVLSDAALRFCAKPLDELRSKRWDADALNALLAPDMAADMLDWMDGVLDATADPARFTAFARVADKQLKFDPRKLSPQDAAKRLALREGKWTEVWSHFAKGVGYAGVVGLLGAEEPSSLFENLETYPKQNLKGENELRDNLSKMANLSAVNARLRILELDQKYAWRRETVWAKRGEAPLAQALAFLAKVAAAKPLAVHEGKALAESYVEDGAGVDGAAMRALAAVPRDVDRSAVSMALRAIYLPWLEEGANALQELIRTGGVKLAKPQAAKTDTTTILFVDGLRMDLAQDLTRLL
;
A
#
# COMPACT_ATOMS: atom_id res chain seq x y z
N MET A 1 -10.05 -10.02 31.02
CA MET A 1 -9.44 -10.74 29.88
C MET A 1 -10.10 -10.23 28.61
N THR A 2 -9.31 -9.69 27.69
CA THR A 2 -9.78 -9.02 26.46
C THR A 2 -9.41 -9.80 25.20
N THR A 3 -8.36 -10.62 25.24
CA THR A 3 -7.84 -11.39 24.10
C THR A 3 -7.54 -12.85 24.46
N PRO A 4 -7.43 -13.78 23.50
CA PRO A 4 -6.93 -15.13 23.75
C PRO A 4 -5.52 -15.16 24.34
N LEU A 5 -4.67 -14.20 23.99
CA LEU A 5 -3.33 -14.07 24.58
C LEU A 5 -3.42 -13.81 26.10
N ASP A 6 -4.37 -12.98 26.56
CA ASP A 6 -4.60 -12.77 27.99
C ASP A 6 -5.02 -14.06 28.70
N ALA A 7 -5.86 -14.87 28.05
CA ALA A 7 -6.33 -16.12 28.61
C ALA A 7 -5.21 -17.16 28.70
N LEU A 8 -4.29 -17.18 27.73
CA LEU A 8 -3.13 -18.06 27.77
C LEU A 8 -2.17 -17.67 28.90
N VAL A 9 -1.89 -16.37 29.08
CA VAL A 9 -1.11 -15.86 30.22
C VAL A 9 -1.75 -16.25 31.56
N ALA A 10 -3.07 -16.05 31.71
CA ALA A 10 -3.78 -16.41 32.92
C ALA A 10 -3.72 -17.93 33.16
N ALA A 11 -4.00 -18.74 32.14
CA ALA A 11 -4.01 -20.20 32.25
C ALA A 11 -2.62 -20.78 32.57
N SER A 12 -1.55 -20.21 32.01
CA SER A 12 -0.18 -20.64 32.32
C SER A 12 0.21 -20.30 33.77
N ARG A 13 -0.27 -19.19 34.33
CA ARG A 13 -0.07 -18.84 35.74
C ARG A 13 -0.93 -19.68 36.67
N ASP A 14 -2.19 -19.93 36.31
CA ASP A 14 -3.08 -20.81 37.07
C ASP A 14 -2.52 -22.24 37.17
N ALA A 15 -1.77 -22.69 36.16
CA ALA A 15 -1.08 -23.98 36.18
C ALA A 15 0.03 -24.07 37.23
N ALA A 16 0.55 -22.95 37.75
CA ALA A 16 1.47 -22.93 38.88
C ALA A 16 0.75 -23.06 40.24
N GLY A 17 -0.58 -23.06 40.26
CA GLY A 17 -1.37 -23.23 41.48
C GLY A 17 -1.17 -24.61 42.10
N TYR A 18 -1.11 -24.65 43.43
CA TYR A 18 -0.98 -25.88 44.23
C TYR A 18 -1.77 -25.74 45.53
N ASN A 19 -2.07 -26.86 46.18
CA ASN A 19 -2.71 -26.84 47.49
C ASN A 19 -1.65 -26.86 48.62
N PRO A 20 -1.39 -25.75 49.33
CA PRO A 20 -0.34 -25.70 50.35
C PRO A 20 -0.59 -26.62 51.56
N GLY A 21 -1.82 -27.11 51.74
CA GLY A 21 -2.15 -28.10 52.77
C GLY A 21 -1.83 -29.55 52.40
N ALA A 22 -1.50 -29.83 51.14
CA ALA A 22 -1.28 -31.20 50.63
C ALA A 22 -0.01 -31.33 49.77
N GLU A 23 0.48 -30.25 49.16
CA GLU A 23 1.53 -30.24 48.15
C GLU A 23 2.59 -29.18 48.48
N SER A 24 3.82 -29.45 48.08
CA SER A 24 4.89 -28.43 48.07
C SER A 24 4.72 -27.51 46.85
N PRO A 25 5.24 -26.26 46.90
CA PRO A 25 5.19 -25.37 45.75
C PRO A 25 5.89 -26.00 44.54
N PRO A 26 5.29 -25.92 43.34
CA PRO A 26 5.88 -26.51 42.15
C PRO A 26 7.18 -25.80 41.77
N GLU A 27 8.22 -26.56 41.46
CA GLU A 27 9.52 -26.00 41.06
C GLU A 27 9.47 -25.35 39.68
N ALA A 28 8.58 -25.82 38.79
CA ALA A 28 8.33 -25.26 37.47
C ALA A 28 6.95 -25.68 36.93
N VAL A 29 6.47 -24.96 35.91
CA VAL A 29 5.38 -25.39 35.05
C VAL A 29 5.96 -25.89 33.72
N LEU A 30 5.74 -27.17 33.40
CA LEU A 30 6.10 -27.76 32.11
C LEU A 30 5.00 -27.55 31.08
N TRP A 31 5.33 -26.90 29.97
CA TRP A 31 4.45 -26.72 28.82
C TRP A 31 5.03 -27.42 27.60
N CYS A 32 4.57 -28.66 27.37
CA CYS A 32 4.92 -29.47 26.21
C CYS A 32 4.06 -29.11 24.99
N ASP A 33 4.68 -28.94 23.82
CA ASP A 33 4.01 -28.63 22.56
C ASP A 33 4.59 -29.46 21.40
N PRO A 34 4.13 -30.71 21.21
CA PRO A 34 4.68 -31.64 20.22
C PRO A 34 4.66 -31.11 18.78
N SER A 35 3.66 -30.29 18.44
CA SER A 35 3.46 -29.77 17.09
C SER A 35 3.96 -28.33 16.93
N SER A 36 4.54 -27.74 17.98
CA SER A 36 5.01 -26.35 18.01
C SER A 36 3.92 -25.33 17.62
N GLU A 37 2.65 -25.63 17.89
CA GLU A 37 1.50 -24.81 17.47
C GLU A 37 1.48 -23.43 18.15
N PHE A 38 2.14 -23.30 19.31
CA PHE A 38 2.20 -22.06 20.07
C PHE A 38 3.46 -21.23 19.78
N LEU A 39 4.39 -21.72 18.97
CA LEU A 39 5.70 -21.12 18.78
C LEU A 39 5.62 -19.65 18.32
N ALA A 40 4.69 -19.33 17.42
CA ALA A 40 4.45 -17.98 16.92
C ALA A 40 3.95 -16.99 18.00
N LEU A 41 3.41 -17.48 19.12
CA LEU A 41 2.92 -16.68 20.24
C LEU A 41 4.01 -16.38 21.28
N ILE A 42 5.08 -17.16 21.31
CA ILE A 42 6.12 -17.09 22.36
C ILE A 42 6.75 -15.70 22.49
N PRO A 43 7.10 -14.98 21.40
CA PRO A 43 7.61 -13.62 21.53
C PRO A 43 6.66 -12.69 22.29
N ALA A 44 5.37 -12.70 21.94
CA ALA A 44 4.36 -11.85 22.58
C ALA A 44 4.03 -12.30 24.02
N LEU A 45 4.08 -13.60 24.30
CA LEU A 45 3.92 -14.13 25.66
C LEU A 45 5.09 -13.76 26.55
N ARG A 46 6.32 -13.75 26.02
CA ARG A 46 7.52 -13.39 26.77
C ARG A 46 7.45 -12.02 27.38
N ASP A 47 6.94 -11.04 26.63
CA ASP A 47 6.80 -9.66 27.12
C ASP A 47 5.85 -9.57 28.32
N ARG A 48 4.99 -10.56 28.51
CA ARG A 48 3.94 -10.61 29.53
C ARG A 48 4.24 -11.61 30.66
N LEU A 49 5.09 -12.59 30.37
CA LEU A 49 5.55 -13.65 31.26
C LEU A 49 7.08 -13.57 31.35
N PRO A 50 7.64 -12.73 32.25
CA PRO A 50 9.08 -12.71 32.52
C PRO A 50 9.63 -14.09 32.94
N GLU A 51 8.79 -14.93 33.53
CA GLU A 51 9.07 -16.30 33.98
C GLU A 51 9.04 -17.36 32.88
N LEU A 52 8.69 -17.00 31.64
CA LEU A 52 8.66 -17.91 30.50
C LEU A 52 10.07 -18.14 29.94
N LEU A 53 10.49 -19.41 29.95
CA LEU A 53 11.75 -19.91 29.39
C LEU A 53 11.44 -20.87 28.23
N THR A 54 12.27 -20.86 27.20
CA THR A 54 12.08 -21.68 25.99
C THR A 54 13.19 -22.71 25.83
N PHE A 55 12.83 -23.96 25.52
CA PHE A 55 13.81 -24.96 25.12
C PHE A 55 14.26 -24.75 23.68
N GLY A 56 15.58 -24.75 23.46
CA GLY A 56 16.19 -24.61 22.14
C GLY A 56 17.69 -24.30 22.24
N ASP A 57 18.25 -23.78 21.15
CA ASP A 57 19.63 -23.29 21.15
C ASP A 57 19.78 -22.08 22.07
N GLN A 58 20.95 -21.97 22.71
CA GLN A 58 21.16 -20.95 23.73
C GLN A 58 21.13 -19.55 23.16
N ASP A 59 20.15 -18.76 23.60
CA ASP A 59 20.01 -17.34 23.32
C ASP A 59 19.48 -16.62 24.57
N PRO A 60 20.37 -15.94 25.32
CA PRO A 60 20.00 -15.20 26.52
C PRO A 60 18.98 -14.08 26.27
N THR A 61 18.97 -13.48 25.08
CA THR A 61 18.08 -12.35 24.76
C THR A 61 16.62 -12.80 24.67
N THR A 62 16.41 -14.00 24.14
CA THR A 62 15.09 -14.64 24.06
C THR A 62 14.85 -15.63 25.19
N ARG A 63 15.69 -15.67 26.24
CA ARG A 63 15.52 -16.59 27.38
C ARG A 63 15.34 -18.04 26.91
N THR A 64 16.08 -18.40 25.87
CA THR A 64 16.05 -19.71 25.22
C THR A 64 17.33 -20.46 25.54
N GLY A 65 17.24 -21.76 25.80
CA GLY A 65 18.42 -22.57 25.97
C GLY A 65 18.16 -24.05 26.14
N PRO A 66 19.24 -24.86 26.20
CA PRO A 66 19.12 -26.31 26.30
C PRO A 66 18.58 -26.73 27.68
N ALA A 67 18.14 -27.98 27.81
CA ALA A 67 17.57 -28.52 29.05
C ALA A 67 18.43 -28.29 30.30
N VAL A 68 19.75 -28.42 30.17
CA VAL A 68 20.71 -28.18 31.26
C VAL A 68 20.67 -26.71 31.69
N TRP A 69 20.59 -25.79 30.74
CA TRP A 69 20.46 -24.36 31.02
C TRP A 69 19.12 -24.06 31.71
N LEU A 70 18.01 -24.60 31.20
CA LEU A 70 16.69 -24.44 31.82
C LEU A 70 16.66 -24.94 33.27
N ARG A 71 17.27 -26.09 33.55
CA ARG A 71 17.38 -26.63 34.91
C ARG A 71 18.22 -25.72 35.81
N ALA A 72 19.33 -25.19 35.32
CA ALA A 72 20.19 -24.28 36.08
C ALA A 72 19.49 -22.95 36.40
N VAL A 73 18.76 -22.39 35.42
CA VAL A 73 17.95 -21.18 35.61
C VAL A 73 16.84 -21.43 36.64
N THR A 74 16.11 -22.54 36.52
CA THR A 74 15.00 -22.90 37.44
C THR A 74 15.51 -23.13 38.87
N ALA A 75 16.69 -23.75 39.01
CA ALA A 75 17.37 -23.91 40.29
C ALA A 75 17.99 -22.61 40.83
N ARG A 76 17.82 -21.48 40.13
CA ARG A 76 18.38 -20.15 40.47
C ARG A 76 19.91 -20.19 40.65
N ALA A 77 20.58 -21.09 39.94
CA ALA A 77 22.03 -21.29 40.02
C ALA A 77 22.83 -20.34 39.10
N LEU A 78 22.14 -19.53 38.29
CA LEU A 78 22.75 -18.60 37.33
C LEU A 78 22.58 -17.14 37.76
N PRO A 79 23.64 -16.48 38.27
CA PRO A 79 23.58 -15.09 38.70
C PRO A 79 23.24 -14.10 37.57
N SER A 80 23.54 -14.47 36.31
CA SER A 80 23.24 -13.68 35.13
C SER A 80 21.76 -13.66 34.75
N PHE A 81 20.91 -14.45 35.43
CA PHE A 81 19.49 -14.53 35.15
C PHE A 81 18.67 -14.61 36.45
N PRO A 82 18.38 -13.46 37.09
CA PRO A 82 17.62 -13.44 38.33
C PRO A 82 16.13 -13.69 38.06
N LEU A 83 15.62 -14.84 38.52
CA LEU A 83 14.18 -15.10 38.68
C LEU A 83 13.77 -14.72 40.10
N ALA A 84 12.62 -14.06 40.24
CA ALA A 84 12.07 -13.72 41.55
C ALA A 84 11.80 -15.01 42.38
N GLU A 85 11.97 -14.93 43.70
CA GLU A 85 11.84 -16.08 44.59
C GLU A 85 10.40 -16.63 44.65
N ASP A 86 9.42 -15.76 44.47
CA ASP A 86 7.98 -16.04 44.56
C ASP A 86 7.34 -16.45 43.23
N VAL A 87 8.11 -16.47 42.13
CA VAL A 87 7.60 -16.78 40.79
C VAL A 87 8.03 -18.18 40.34
N THR A 88 7.06 -19.02 40.00
CA THR A 88 7.29 -20.34 39.41
C THR A 88 7.65 -20.20 37.92
N PRO A 89 8.82 -20.69 37.47
CA PRO A 89 9.23 -20.65 36.07
C PRO A 89 8.31 -21.47 35.17
N ILE A 90 8.07 -20.99 33.94
CA ILE A 90 7.29 -21.70 32.92
C ILE A 90 8.24 -22.17 31.83
N LEU A 91 8.36 -23.48 31.62
CA LEU A 91 9.25 -24.10 30.64
C LEU A 91 8.45 -24.51 29.40
N TYR A 92 8.55 -23.74 28.33
CA TYR A 92 7.93 -24.07 27.04
C TYR A 92 8.86 -24.93 26.19
N LEU A 93 8.36 -26.11 25.77
CA LEU A 93 9.12 -27.14 25.07
C LEU A 93 8.53 -27.39 23.66
N PRO A 94 8.93 -26.59 22.66
CA PRO A 94 8.46 -26.78 21.29
C PRO A 94 9.00 -28.10 20.72
N GLY A 95 8.14 -28.85 20.04
CA GLY A 95 8.46 -30.14 19.42
C GLY A 95 8.53 -31.31 20.39
N ILE A 96 8.34 -31.10 21.70
CA ILE A 96 8.45 -32.14 22.71
C ILE A 96 7.08 -32.41 23.33
N GLY A 97 6.64 -33.67 23.30
CA GLY A 97 5.45 -34.11 24.00
C GLY A 97 5.73 -34.63 25.40
N ARG A 98 4.72 -34.59 26.29
CA ARG A 98 4.87 -35.08 27.68
C ARG A 98 5.31 -36.53 27.78
N GLU A 99 4.94 -37.34 26.79
CA GLU A 99 5.26 -38.77 26.73
C GLU A 99 6.78 -39.01 26.70
N VAL A 100 7.54 -38.07 26.13
CA VAL A 100 9.02 -38.13 26.05
C VAL A 100 9.67 -37.88 27.41
N LEU A 101 8.94 -37.29 28.37
CA LEU A 101 9.46 -36.90 29.68
C LEU A 101 9.00 -37.84 30.82
N LYS A 102 8.27 -38.92 30.53
CA LYS A 102 7.65 -39.79 31.56
C LYS A 102 8.63 -40.63 32.38
N GLY A 103 9.86 -40.85 31.91
CA GLY A 103 10.85 -41.66 32.61
C GLY A 103 12.27 -41.35 32.16
N ALA A 104 13.23 -41.35 33.09
CA ALA A 104 14.62 -40.99 32.81
C ALA A 104 15.33 -42.00 31.88
N GLU A 105 14.93 -43.27 31.92
CA GLU A 105 15.55 -44.35 31.14
C GLU A 105 15.22 -44.25 29.64
N ASP A 106 13.98 -43.88 29.30
CA ASP A 106 13.49 -43.78 27.93
C ASP A 106 13.62 -42.36 27.33
N CYS A 107 13.96 -41.36 28.15
CA CYS A 107 14.10 -39.96 27.73
C CYS A 107 15.46 -39.72 27.04
N PRO A 108 15.51 -39.03 25.88
CA PRO A 108 16.77 -38.65 25.25
C PRO A 108 17.72 -37.93 26.22
N ALA A 109 19.01 -38.24 26.16
CA ALA A 109 20.02 -37.75 27.10
C ALA A 109 20.01 -36.22 27.29
N LEU A 110 19.78 -35.47 26.21
CA LEU A 110 19.73 -34.00 26.25
C LEU A 110 18.46 -33.43 26.88
N LEU A 111 17.42 -34.24 27.11
CA LEU A 111 16.15 -33.83 27.74
C LEU A 111 15.99 -34.36 29.17
N GLN A 112 16.78 -35.36 29.57
CA GLN A 112 16.78 -35.94 30.92
C GLN A 112 16.80 -34.91 32.06
N PRO A 113 17.50 -33.76 31.98
CA PRO A 113 17.44 -32.74 33.03
C PRO A 113 16.03 -32.21 33.33
N LEU A 114 15.09 -32.30 32.39
CA LEU A 114 13.71 -31.80 32.54
C LEU A 114 12.75 -32.85 33.11
N VAL A 115 13.12 -34.14 33.13
CA VAL A 115 12.26 -35.23 33.62
C VAL A 115 11.84 -35.00 35.08
N TRP A 116 12.73 -34.45 35.91
CA TRP A 116 12.44 -34.11 37.31
C TRP A 116 11.19 -33.21 37.46
N PHE A 117 11.00 -32.25 36.55
CA PHE A 117 9.87 -31.33 36.60
C PHE A 117 8.53 -31.98 36.26
N THR A 118 8.51 -33.22 35.77
CA THR A 118 7.26 -34.00 35.66
C THR A 118 6.76 -34.53 37.00
N VAL A 119 7.63 -34.54 38.01
CA VAL A 119 7.34 -35.01 39.37
C VAL A 119 7.28 -33.84 40.35
N ALA A 120 8.25 -32.92 40.29
CA ALA A 120 8.38 -31.78 41.20
C ALA A 120 7.73 -30.49 40.68
N GLY A 121 7.20 -30.51 39.46
CA GLY A 121 6.52 -29.38 38.82
C GLY A 121 5.10 -29.74 38.40
N ASN A 122 4.40 -28.74 37.89
CA ASN A 122 3.06 -28.90 37.33
C ASN A 122 3.11 -28.99 35.81
N LEU A 123 2.19 -29.73 35.21
CA LEU A 123 2.04 -29.81 33.75
C LEU A 123 0.94 -28.86 33.27
N PHE A 124 1.28 -27.96 32.37
CA PHE A 124 0.29 -27.18 31.61
C PHE A 124 -0.29 -28.06 30.50
N GLY A 125 -1.37 -28.78 30.81
CA GLY A 125 -2.02 -29.71 29.90
C GLY A 125 -3.54 -29.71 30.01
N HIS A 126 -4.19 -30.38 29.07
CA HIS A 126 -5.64 -30.56 29.12
C HIS A 126 -6.01 -31.51 30.27
N VAL A 127 -7.17 -31.29 30.89
CA VAL A 127 -7.73 -32.11 31.99
C VAL A 127 -7.94 -33.60 31.68
N ASN A 128 -7.74 -34.02 30.43
CA ASN A 128 -7.85 -35.41 29.98
C ASN A 128 -6.48 -36.11 29.93
N GLY A 129 -5.43 -35.45 30.42
CA GLY A 129 -4.06 -35.97 30.46
C GLY A 129 -3.26 -35.77 29.16
N LYS A 130 -3.81 -35.11 28.14
CA LYS A 130 -3.10 -34.81 26.87
C LYS A 130 -2.46 -33.41 26.86
N ASP A 131 -1.45 -33.24 26.01
CA ASP A 131 -0.88 -31.92 25.71
C ASP A 131 -1.92 -31.00 25.02
N TRP A 132 -1.83 -29.70 25.29
CA TRP A 132 -2.68 -28.73 24.63
C TRP A 132 -2.33 -28.62 23.15
N THR A 133 -3.34 -28.69 22.28
CA THR A 133 -3.25 -28.09 20.95
C THR A 133 -3.82 -26.68 21.01
N LEU A 134 -3.37 -25.78 20.14
CA LEU A 134 -3.84 -24.40 20.08
C LEU A 134 -5.36 -24.37 19.89
N ARG A 135 -5.89 -25.18 18.97
CA ARG A 135 -7.34 -25.32 18.79
C ARG A 135 -8.01 -25.78 20.08
N ALA A 136 -7.51 -26.84 20.72
CA ALA A 136 -8.15 -27.38 21.93
C ALA A 136 -8.21 -26.34 23.05
N PHE A 137 -7.15 -25.55 23.22
CA PHE A 137 -7.13 -24.47 24.21
C PHE A 137 -8.20 -23.40 23.90
N LEU A 138 -8.30 -22.98 22.64
CA LEU A 138 -9.25 -21.96 22.19
C LEU A 138 -10.72 -22.42 22.22
N THR A 139 -10.98 -23.71 21.97
CA THR A 139 -12.35 -24.27 21.85
C THR A 139 -12.85 -24.97 23.12
N SER A 140 -12.01 -25.14 24.16
CA SER A 140 -12.36 -25.95 25.33
C SER A 140 -13.65 -25.46 26.01
N GLU A 141 -14.63 -26.36 26.20
CA GLU A 141 -15.90 -26.05 26.88
C GLU A 141 -15.72 -25.67 28.35
N ARG A 142 -14.75 -26.33 29.00
CA ARG A 142 -14.34 -26.02 30.38
C ARG A 142 -13.41 -24.80 30.45
N GLY A 143 -12.92 -24.32 29.31
CA GLY A 143 -12.11 -23.11 29.19
C GLY A 143 -12.96 -21.84 29.13
N LEU A 144 -12.29 -20.70 29.30
CA LEU A 144 -12.91 -19.37 29.31
C LEU A 144 -13.22 -18.83 27.90
N LEU A 145 -12.60 -19.39 26.86
CA LEU A 145 -12.63 -18.84 25.50
C LEU A 145 -13.85 -19.30 24.70
N ARG A 146 -14.10 -20.61 24.64
CA ARG A 146 -15.23 -21.26 23.96
C ARG A 146 -15.44 -20.76 22.52
N LEU A 147 -14.34 -20.61 21.78
CA LEU A 147 -14.41 -20.14 20.39
C LEU A 147 -14.94 -21.25 19.47
N ASN A 148 -15.62 -20.86 18.39
CA ASN A 148 -16.15 -21.77 17.39
C ASN A 148 -15.16 -21.90 16.23
N ILE A 149 -14.29 -22.92 16.29
CA ILE A 149 -13.26 -23.20 15.27
C ILE A 149 -13.52 -24.58 14.67
N ASN A 150 -13.49 -24.69 13.35
CA ASN A 150 -13.66 -25.97 12.65
C ASN A 150 -12.62 -27.00 13.06
N ASP A 151 -13.05 -28.26 13.13
CA ASP A 151 -12.19 -29.39 13.47
C ASP A 151 -11.75 -30.19 12.25
N ASP A 152 -10.96 -29.57 11.40
CA ASP A 152 -10.33 -30.21 10.25
C ASP A 152 -8.83 -29.89 10.20
N ALA A 153 -8.06 -30.76 9.53
CA ALA A 153 -6.60 -30.66 9.48
C ALA A 153 -6.11 -29.36 8.83
N VAL A 154 -6.83 -28.85 7.83
CA VAL A 154 -6.46 -27.61 7.12
C VAL A 154 -6.65 -26.41 8.04
N THR A 155 -7.79 -26.32 8.73
CA THR A 155 -8.08 -25.26 9.70
C THR A 155 -7.06 -25.25 10.84
N ARG A 156 -6.66 -26.41 11.38
CA ARG A 156 -5.65 -26.48 12.45
C ARG A 156 -4.29 -25.95 12.02
N MET A 157 -3.84 -26.30 10.82
CA MET A 157 -2.57 -25.81 10.28
C MET A 157 -2.60 -24.28 10.07
N VAL A 158 -3.65 -23.76 9.42
CA VAL A 158 -3.78 -22.31 9.18
C VAL A 158 -3.95 -21.54 10.50
N LEU A 159 -4.58 -22.14 11.52
CA LEU A 159 -4.70 -21.54 12.85
C LEU A 159 -3.34 -21.33 13.51
N SER A 160 -2.42 -22.29 13.38
CA SER A 160 -1.05 -22.17 13.88
C SER A 160 -0.31 -21.03 13.17
N ASP A 161 -0.43 -20.94 11.83
CA ASP A 161 0.20 -19.88 11.04
C ASP A 161 -0.37 -18.49 11.39
N ALA A 162 -1.69 -18.40 11.61
CA ALA A 162 -2.40 -17.17 11.96
C ALA A 162 -2.42 -16.86 13.46
N ALA A 163 -1.77 -17.69 14.30
CA ALA A 163 -1.96 -17.69 15.75
C ALA A 163 -1.73 -16.30 16.37
N LEU A 164 -0.66 -15.61 15.99
CA LEU A 164 -0.31 -14.31 16.54
C LEU A 164 -1.39 -13.25 16.27
N ARG A 165 -1.84 -13.14 15.01
CA ARG A 165 -2.89 -12.18 14.63
C ARG A 165 -4.25 -12.56 15.20
N PHE A 166 -4.55 -13.85 15.25
CA PHE A 166 -5.80 -14.36 15.82
C PHE A 166 -5.87 -14.11 17.34
N CYS A 167 -4.82 -14.43 18.08
CA CYS A 167 -4.80 -14.34 19.54
C CYS A 167 -4.65 -12.91 20.06
N ALA A 168 -4.30 -11.94 19.20
CA ALA A 168 -4.30 -10.52 19.52
C ALA A 168 -5.68 -9.86 19.39
N LYS A 169 -6.67 -10.52 18.77
CA LYS A 169 -8.00 -9.93 18.55
C LYS A 169 -8.85 -9.90 19.83
N PRO A 170 -9.76 -8.92 19.96
CA PRO A 170 -10.74 -8.88 21.05
C PRO A 170 -11.64 -10.11 21.03
N LEU A 171 -11.91 -10.69 22.20
CA LEU A 171 -12.74 -11.90 22.33
C LEU A 171 -14.16 -11.73 21.78
N ASP A 172 -14.74 -10.54 21.88
CA ASP A 172 -16.08 -10.27 21.38
C ASP A 172 -16.17 -10.43 19.86
N GLU A 173 -15.13 -10.02 19.12
CA GLU A 173 -15.02 -10.21 17.66
C GLU A 173 -14.83 -11.69 17.31
N LEU A 174 -14.07 -12.42 18.13
CA LEU A 174 -13.78 -13.84 17.89
C LEU A 174 -15.01 -14.72 18.14
N ARG A 175 -15.85 -14.37 19.11
CA ARG A 175 -17.06 -15.13 19.49
C ARG A 175 -18.24 -14.91 18.55
N SER A 176 -18.29 -13.78 17.84
CA SER A 176 -19.42 -13.44 16.98
C SER A 176 -19.49 -14.25 15.68
N LYS A 177 -18.47 -15.06 15.37
CA LYS A 177 -18.40 -15.84 14.13
C LYS A 177 -17.75 -17.21 14.30
N ARG A 178 -18.03 -18.07 13.34
CA ARG A 178 -17.37 -19.37 13.17
C ARG A 178 -16.10 -19.19 12.34
N TRP A 179 -15.02 -19.86 12.76
CA TRP A 179 -13.71 -19.78 12.13
C TRP A 179 -13.38 -21.09 11.41
N ASP A 180 -13.20 -20.99 10.10
CA ASP A 180 -12.68 -22.04 9.25
C ASP A 180 -11.33 -21.61 8.64
N ALA A 181 -10.72 -22.50 7.86
CA ALA A 181 -9.46 -22.22 7.18
C ALA A 181 -9.51 -20.93 6.34
N ASP A 182 -10.64 -20.60 5.71
CA ASP A 182 -10.76 -19.40 4.88
C ASP A 182 -10.77 -18.12 5.72
N ALA A 183 -11.56 -18.11 6.79
CA ALA A 183 -11.64 -16.98 7.72
C ALA A 183 -10.29 -16.70 8.41
N LEU A 184 -9.52 -17.75 8.71
CA LEU A 184 -8.18 -17.62 9.28
C LEU A 184 -7.14 -17.14 8.25
N ASN A 185 -7.19 -17.63 7.01
CA ASN A 185 -6.32 -17.14 5.93
C ASN A 185 -6.57 -15.65 5.63
N ALA A 186 -7.81 -15.19 5.73
CA ALA A 186 -8.15 -13.76 5.58
C ALA A 186 -7.49 -12.87 6.65
N LEU A 187 -7.09 -13.43 7.81
CA LEU A 187 -6.30 -12.68 8.79
C LEU A 187 -4.84 -12.51 8.37
N LEU A 188 -4.32 -13.45 7.57
CA LEU A 188 -2.94 -13.43 7.06
C LEU A 188 -2.82 -12.56 5.80
N ALA A 189 -3.82 -12.63 4.92
CA ALA A 189 -3.91 -11.89 3.66
C ALA A 189 -5.21 -11.04 3.63
N PRO A 190 -5.26 -9.90 4.34
CA PRO A 190 -6.47 -9.10 4.48
C PRO A 190 -6.86 -8.34 3.19
N ASP A 191 -5.91 -8.09 2.30
CA ASP A 191 -6.13 -7.44 1.00
C ASP A 191 -5.45 -8.25 -0.12
N MET A 192 -6.23 -9.15 -0.73
CA MET A 192 -5.78 -10.01 -1.82
C MET A 192 -5.33 -9.22 -3.06
N ALA A 193 -5.91 -8.03 -3.31
CA ALA A 193 -5.51 -7.18 -4.41
C ALA A 193 -4.13 -6.56 -4.15
N ALA A 194 -3.88 -6.08 -2.93
CA ALA A 194 -2.57 -5.57 -2.53
C ALA A 194 -1.50 -6.68 -2.56
N ASP A 195 -1.77 -7.85 -1.98
CA ASP A 195 -0.82 -8.97 -1.97
C ASP A 195 -0.50 -9.47 -3.40
N MET A 196 -1.49 -9.47 -4.31
CA MET A 196 -1.25 -9.80 -5.72
C MET A 196 -0.33 -8.79 -6.40
N LEU A 197 -0.55 -7.49 -6.17
CA LEU A 197 0.29 -6.44 -6.73
C LEU A 197 1.70 -6.46 -6.13
N ASP A 198 1.83 -6.66 -4.81
CA ASP A 198 3.11 -6.80 -4.12
C ASP A 198 3.91 -8.01 -4.64
N TRP A 199 3.24 -9.14 -4.92
CA TRP A 199 3.88 -10.31 -5.53
C TRP A 199 4.32 -10.04 -6.96
N MET A 200 3.48 -9.41 -7.78
CA MET A 200 3.84 -9.03 -9.16
C MET A 200 4.99 -8.02 -9.20
N ASP A 201 5.07 -7.13 -8.20
CA ASP A 201 6.14 -6.14 -8.07
C ASP A 201 7.46 -6.73 -7.52
N GLY A 202 7.42 -7.97 -7.00
CA GLY A 202 8.56 -8.67 -6.42
C GLY A 202 8.82 -8.35 -4.94
N VAL A 203 7.88 -7.70 -4.25
CA VAL A 203 7.96 -7.38 -2.81
C VAL A 203 7.54 -8.58 -1.96
N LEU A 204 6.48 -9.29 -2.37
CA LEU A 204 6.04 -10.51 -1.72
C LEU A 204 6.71 -11.72 -2.39
N ASP A 205 7.61 -12.39 -1.68
CA ASP A 205 8.31 -13.57 -2.18
C ASP A 205 8.19 -14.76 -1.22
N ALA A 206 8.20 -15.96 -1.81
CA ALA A 206 8.17 -17.23 -1.12
C ALA A 206 9.40 -17.45 -0.22
N THR A 207 10.55 -16.83 -0.55
CA THR A 207 11.78 -16.97 0.25
C THR A 207 11.77 -16.11 1.51
N ALA A 208 11.13 -14.93 1.45
CA ALA A 208 11.09 -13.99 2.55
C ALA A 208 10.04 -14.36 3.61
N ASP A 209 8.86 -14.83 3.19
CA ASP A 209 7.79 -15.25 4.09
C ASP A 209 7.00 -16.44 3.51
N PRO A 210 7.50 -17.69 3.70
CA PRO A 210 6.88 -18.88 3.12
C PRO A 210 5.44 -19.12 3.59
N ALA A 211 5.13 -18.76 4.84
CA ALA A 211 3.82 -18.96 5.44
C ALA A 211 2.79 -17.99 4.83
N ARG A 212 3.13 -16.69 4.77
CA ARG A 212 2.28 -15.68 4.13
C ARG A 212 2.11 -15.95 2.64
N PHE A 213 3.18 -16.31 1.93
CA PHE A 213 3.10 -16.62 0.50
C PHE A 213 2.19 -17.83 0.24
N THR A 214 2.27 -18.88 1.07
CA THR A 214 1.40 -20.06 0.93
C THR A 214 -0.07 -19.73 1.17
N ALA A 215 -0.37 -18.89 2.18
CA ALA A 215 -1.73 -18.41 2.43
C ALA A 215 -2.25 -17.56 1.26
N PHE A 216 -1.45 -16.59 0.80
CA PHE A 216 -1.75 -15.76 -0.38
C PHE A 216 -2.03 -16.62 -1.62
N ALA A 217 -1.16 -17.59 -1.95
CA ALA A 217 -1.31 -18.42 -3.13
C ALA A 217 -2.60 -19.26 -3.11
N ARG A 218 -3.01 -19.76 -1.94
CA ARG A 218 -4.30 -20.46 -1.77
C ARG A 218 -5.49 -19.53 -1.98
N VAL A 219 -5.42 -18.32 -1.44
CA VAL A 219 -6.48 -17.32 -1.60
C VAL A 219 -6.59 -16.87 -3.07
N ALA A 220 -5.45 -16.63 -3.74
CA ALA A 220 -5.39 -16.29 -5.15
C ALA A 220 -5.98 -17.40 -6.05
N ASP A 221 -5.62 -18.67 -5.81
CA ASP A 221 -6.16 -19.80 -6.58
C ASP A 221 -7.68 -19.94 -6.39
N LYS A 222 -8.15 -19.78 -5.15
CA LYS A 222 -9.58 -19.86 -4.85
C LYS A 222 -10.38 -18.71 -5.48
N GLN A 223 -9.91 -17.47 -5.30
CA GLN A 223 -10.65 -16.26 -5.64
C GLN A 223 -10.43 -15.79 -7.08
N LEU A 224 -9.19 -15.76 -7.55
CA LEU A 224 -8.81 -15.29 -8.89
C LEU A 224 -8.64 -16.41 -9.90
N LYS A 225 -8.72 -17.69 -9.48
CA LYS A 225 -8.39 -18.86 -10.31
C LYS A 225 -6.96 -18.76 -10.88
N PHE A 226 -6.07 -18.22 -10.06
CA PHE A 226 -4.68 -17.95 -10.41
C PHE A 226 -3.78 -18.43 -9.27
N ASP A 227 -2.90 -19.38 -9.54
CA ASP A 227 -1.96 -19.92 -8.54
C ASP A 227 -0.55 -19.34 -8.76
N PRO A 228 -0.09 -18.40 -7.92
CA PRO A 228 1.25 -17.79 -7.99
C PRO A 228 2.41 -18.79 -7.86
N ARG A 229 2.15 -20.03 -7.41
CA ARG A 229 3.16 -21.09 -7.33
C ARG A 229 3.39 -21.80 -8.67
N LYS A 230 2.43 -21.68 -9.59
CA LYS A 230 2.43 -22.37 -10.89
C LYS A 230 2.55 -21.41 -12.06
N LEU A 231 2.06 -20.19 -11.89
CA LEU A 231 1.97 -19.18 -12.94
C LEU A 231 2.97 -18.06 -12.67
N SER A 232 3.43 -17.42 -13.74
CA SER A 232 4.42 -16.34 -13.66
C SER A 232 3.77 -14.97 -13.39
N PRO A 233 4.53 -13.99 -12.88
CA PRO A 233 4.07 -12.60 -12.80
C PRO A 233 3.60 -12.03 -14.15
N GLN A 234 4.18 -12.49 -15.28
CA GLN A 234 3.74 -12.10 -16.61
C GLN A 234 2.33 -12.63 -16.94
N ASP A 235 2.00 -13.84 -16.50
CA ASP A 235 0.64 -14.37 -16.66
C ASP A 235 -0.38 -13.58 -15.83
N ALA A 236 0.01 -13.10 -14.65
CA ALA A 236 -0.82 -12.20 -13.86
C ALA A 236 -0.98 -10.84 -14.54
N ALA A 237 0.06 -10.29 -15.18
CA ALA A 237 -0.03 -9.05 -15.94
C ALA A 237 -1.05 -9.15 -17.09
N LYS A 238 -1.11 -10.28 -17.80
CA LYS A 238 -2.16 -10.55 -18.81
C LYS A 238 -3.56 -10.54 -18.21
N ARG A 239 -3.77 -11.19 -17.07
CA ARG A 239 -5.09 -11.24 -16.39
C ARG A 239 -5.49 -9.87 -15.84
N LEU A 240 -4.53 -9.16 -15.26
CA LEU A 240 -4.68 -7.78 -14.81
C LEU A 240 -5.05 -6.88 -15.98
N ALA A 241 -4.48 -7.12 -17.17
CA ALA A 241 -4.72 -6.31 -18.34
C ALA A 241 -6.15 -6.45 -18.90
N LEU A 242 -6.65 -7.68 -18.92
CA LEU A 242 -8.01 -8.01 -19.35
C LEU A 242 -9.09 -7.48 -18.39
N ARG A 243 -8.75 -7.28 -17.11
CA ARG A 243 -9.66 -6.78 -16.06
C ARG A 243 -10.94 -7.61 -15.93
N GLU A 244 -10.83 -8.93 -16.07
CA GLU A 244 -11.98 -9.83 -16.03
C GLU A 244 -12.31 -10.30 -14.61
N GLY A 245 -13.60 -10.26 -14.25
CA GLY A 245 -14.09 -10.71 -12.95
C GLY A 245 -13.40 -9.99 -11.79
N LYS A 246 -12.85 -10.76 -10.84
CA LYS A 246 -12.18 -10.22 -9.65
C LYS A 246 -10.87 -9.48 -9.95
N TRP A 247 -10.29 -9.62 -11.13
CA TRP A 247 -9.13 -8.81 -11.56
C TRP A 247 -9.47 -7.33 -11.72
N THR A 248 -10.75 -6.97 -11.85
CA THR A 248 -11.21 -5.57 -11.82
C THR A 248 -10.86 -4.88 -10.51
N GLU A 249 -10.96 -5.60 -9.38
CA GLU A 249 -10.65 -5.08 -8.05
C GLU A 249 -9.15 -4.87 -7.88
N VAL A 250 -8.34 -5.83 -8.35
CA VAL A 250 -6.88 -5.73 -8.39
C VAL A 250 -6.44 -4.53 -9.23
N TRP A 251 -7.05 -4.34 -10.40
CA TRP A 251 -6.82 -3.15 -11.22
C TRP A 251 -7.23 -1.86 -10.50
N SER A 252 -8.39 -1.84 -9.85
CA SER A 252 -8.85 -0.66 -9.10
C SER A 252 -7.85 -0.29 -8.01
N HIS A 253 -7.27 -1.27 -7.31
CA HIS A 253 -6.23 -1.04 -6.32
C HIS A 253 -4.96 -0.45 -6.98
N PHE A 254 -4.49 -1.04 -8.08
CA PHE A 254 -3.35 -0.52 -8.85
C PHE A 254 -3.57 0.92 -9.35
N ALA A 255 -4.78 1.24 -9.80
CA ALA A 255 -5.18 2.53 -10.34
C ALA A 255 -5.30 3.67 -9.30
N LYS A 256 -5.36 3.34 -8.00
CA LYS A 256 -5.47 4.32 -6.91
C LYS A 256 -4.14 5.03 -6.63
N GLY A 257 -3.02 4.40 -6.95
CA GLY A 257 -1.68 4.91 -6.63
C GLY A 257 -0.74 4.99 -7.84
N VAL A 258 0.44 5.55 -7.61
CA VAL A 258 1.54 5.63 -8.58
C VAL A 258 2.69 4.66 -8.27
N GLY A 259 2.53 3.76 -7.29
CA GLY A 259 3.50 2.72 -6.95
C GLY A 259 3.56 1.57 -7.97
N TYR A 260 4.16 0.44 -7.59
CA TYR A 260 4.22 -0.80 -8.38
C TYR A 260 4.97 -0.68 -9.72
N ALA A 261 6.24 -0.26 -9.68
CA ALA A 261 7.05 -0.05 -10.87
C ALA A 261 7.31 -1.34 -11.65
N GLY A 262 7.47 -2.47 -10.97
CA GLY A 262 7.59 -3.80 -11.56
C GLY A 262 6.32 -4.18 -12.33
N VAL A 263 5.14 -3.91 -11.75
CA VAL A 263 3.84 -4.14 -12.43
C VAL A 263 3.71 -3.29 -13.70
N VAL A 264 4.14 -2.02 -13.67
CA VAL A 264 4.17 -1.16 -14.87
C VAL A 264 5.09 -1.76 -15.95
N GLY A 265 6.25 -2.29 -15.57
CA GLY A 265 7.17 -2.98 -16.47
C GLY A 265 6.54 -4.21 -17.13
N LEU A 266 5.86 -5.04 -16.35
CA LEU A 266 5.15 -6.23 -16.85
C LEU A 266 4.02 -5.86 -17.83
N LEU A 267 3.20 -4.86 -17.49
CA LEU A 267 2.15 -4.33 -18.39
C LEU A 267 2.74 -3.69 -19.65
N GLY A 268 3.94 -3.12 -19.57
CA GLY A 268 4.66 -2.57 -20.71
C GLY A 268 5.07 -3.61 -21.75
N ALA A 269 5.21 -4.87 -21.36
CA ALA A 269 5.49 -5.96 -22.29
C ALA A 269 4.22 -6.45 -23.02
N GLU A 270 3.03 -6.24 -22.44
CA GLU A 270 1.76 -6.71 -22.97
C GLU A 270 1.19 -5.83 -24.07
N GLU A 271 0.40 -6.45 -24.96
CA GLU A 271 -0.34 -5.77 -26.04
C GLU A 271 -1.76 -6.32 -26.12
N PRO A 272 -2.74 -5.47 -26.49
CA PRO A 272 -4.12 -5.93 -26.63
C PRO A 272 -4.21 -6.98 -27.73
N SER A 273 -4.80 -8.13 -27.40
CA SER A 273 -4.95 -9.25 -28.32
C SER A 273 -6.19 -9.13 -29.21
N SER A 274 -7.16 -8.31 -28.81
CA SER A 274 -8.42 -8.07 -29.50
C SER A 274 -8.87 -6.61 -29.43
N LEU A 275 -9.78 -6.22 -30.33
CA LEU A 275 -10.34 -4.87 -30.40
C LEU A 275 -11.33 -4.53 -29.28
N PHE A 276 -11.78 -5.53 -28.52
CA PHE A 276 -12.75 -5.37 -27.42
C PHE A 276 -12.08 -5.08 -26.07
N GLU A 277 -10.76 -5.19 -26.00
CA GLU A 277 -10.00 -4.94 -24.78
C GLU A 277 -9.90 -3.45 -24.48
N ASN A 278 -9.83 -3.13 -23.20
CA ASN A 278 -9.69 -1.75 -22.77
C ASN A 278 -8.27 -1.24 -23.05
N LEU A 279 -8.14 -0.41 -24.09
CA LEU A 279 -6.87 0.20 -24.50
C LEU A 279 -6.23 1.06 -23.40
N GLU A 280 -7.02 1.55 -22.45
CA GLU A 280 -6.53 2.27 -21.26
C GLU A 280 -5.53 1.43 -20.47
N THR A 281 -5.64 0.12 -20.50
CA THR A 281 -4.84 -0.76 -19.66
C THR A 281 -3.39 -0.88 -20.13
N TYR A 282 -3.08 -0.49 -21.37
CA TYR A 282 -1.79 -0.80 -22.00
C TYR A 282 -0.89 0.45 -22.11
N PRO A 283 0.28 0.50 -21.44
CA PRO A 283 1.22 1.60 -21.54
C PRO A 283 1.64 1.92 -22.98
N LYS A 284 1.84 0.87 -23.80
CA LYS A 284 2.19 1.00 -25.22
C LYS A 284 1.13 1.76 -26.03
N GLN A 285 -0.16 1.54 -25.75
CA GLN A 285 -1.23 2.25 -26.44
C GLN A 285 -1.28 3.73 -26.04
N ASN A 286 -1.01 4.02 -24.76
CA ASN A 286 -0.85 5.40 -24.31
C ASN A 286 0.33 6.08 -25.01
N LEU A 287 1.49 5.44 -25.10
CA LEU A 287 2.66 5.97 -25.82
C LEU A 287 2.38 6.19 -27.31
N LYS A 288 1.66 5.26 -27.96
CA LYS A 288 1.22 5.42 -29.35
C LYS A 288 0.34 6.66 -29.52
N GLY A 289 -0.62 6.85 -28.61
CA GLY A 289 -1.46 8.05 -28.58
C GLY A 289 -0.68 9.35 -28.40
N GLU A 290 0.35 9.36 -27.55
CA GLU A 290 1.27 10.51 -27.42
C GLU A 290 2.03 10.78 -28.73
N ASN A 291 2.53 9.74 -29.40
CA ASN A 291 3.23 9.90 -30.67
C ASN A 291 2.31 10.45 -31.77
N GLU A 292 1.08 9.95 -31.86
CA GLU A 292 0.08 10.47 -32.79
C GLU A 292 -0.27 11.93 -32.50
N LEU A 293 -0.45 12.30 -31.23
CA LEU A 293 -0.70 13.69 -30.83
C LEU A 293 0.47 14.60 -31.22
N ARG A 294 1.70 14.20 -30.93
CA ARG A 294 2.91 14.98 -31.26
C ARG A 294 2.99 15.27 -32.76
N ASP A 295 2.72 14.25 -33.57
CA ASP A 295 2.80 14.35 -35.03
C ASP A 295 1.68 15.25 -35.58
N ASN A 296 0.47 15.18 -35.02
CA ASN A 296 -0.63 16.08 -35.38
C ASN A 296 -0.34 17.54 -34.96
N LEU A 297 0.16 17.77 -33.75
CA LEU A 297 0.48 19.11 -33.24
C LEU A 297 1.61 19.77 -34.05
N SER A 298 2.60 19.00 -34.47
CA SER A 298 3.70 19.50 -35.30
C SER A 298 3.23 19.95 -36.69
N LYS A 299 2.19 19.33 -37.24
CA LYS A 299 1.60 19.67 -38.54
C LYS A 299 0.72 20.93 -38.51
N MET A 300 0.41 21.47 -37.32
CA MET A 300 -0.43 22.66 -37.18
C MET A 300 0.17 23.91 -37.83
N ALA A 301 1.50 23.99 -37.93
CA ALA A 301 2.18 25.11 -38.59
C ALA A 301 1.82 25.27 -40.08
N ASN A 302 1.29 24.22 -40.71
CA ASN A 302 0.90 24.22 -42.12
C ASN A 302 -0.59 24.59 -42.33
N LEU A 303 -1.33 24.86 -41.25
CA LEU A 303 -2.76 25.17 -41.30
C LEU A 303 -3.00 26.66 -41.05
N SER A 304 -4.13 27.17 -41.57
CA SER A 304 -4.63 28.49 -41.16
C SER A 304 -5.05 28.47 -39.68
N ALA A 305 -5.04 29.63 -39.02
CA ALA A 305 -5.43 29.75 -37.61
C ALA A 305 -6.82 29.14 -37.32
N VAL A 306 -7.79 29.36 -38.21
CA VAL A 306 -9.15 28.81 -38.09
C VAL A 306 -9.14 27.29 -38.16
N ASN A 307 -8.45 26.70 -39.15
CA ASN A 307 -8.38 25.26 -39.31
C ASN A 307 -7.57 24.59 -38.18
N ALA A 308 -6.50 25.23 -37.71
CA ALA A 308 -5.71 24.76 -36.58
C ALA A 308 -6.53 24.72 -35.28
N ARG A 309 -7.36 25.75 -35.03
CA ARG A 309 -8.28 25.79 -33.88
C ARG A 309 -9.29 24.65 -33.93
N LEU A 310 -9.96 24.46 -35.07
CA LEU A 310 -10.91 23.36 -35.27
C LEU A 310 -10.24 22.00 -35.04
N ARG A 311 -9.05 21.81 -35.61
CA ARG A 311 -8.31 20.56 -35.48
C ARG A 311 -7.91 20.25 -34.03
N ILE A 312 -7.51 21.25 -33.26
CA ILE A 312 -7.20 21.07 -31.83
C ILE A 312 -8.44 20.64 -31.04
N LEU A 313 -9.60 21.23 -31.32
CA LEU A 313 -10.86 20.85 -30.66
C LEU A 313 -11.30 19.42 -31.03
N GLU A 314 -11.11 18.99 -32.28
CA GLU A 314 -11.35 17.59 -32.69
C GLU A 314 -10.42 16.61 -31.95
N LEU A 315 -9.13 16.94 -31.86
CA LEU A 315 -8.16 16.12 -31.14
C LEU A 315 -8.49 16.05 -29.65
N ASP A 316 -8.90 17.17 -29.05
CA ASP A 316 -9.34 17.25 -27.66
C ASP A 316 -10.48 16.27 -27.40
N GLN A 317 -11.54 16.31 -28.21
CA GLN A 317 -12.66 15.37 -28.10
C GLN A 317 -12.23 13.90 -28.24
N LYS A 318 -11.32 13.61 -29.19
CA LYS A 318 -10.85 12.24 -29.45
C LYS A 318 -10.00 11.67 -28.31
N TYR A 319 -9.14 12.49 -27.71
CA TYR A 319 -8.13 12.04 -26.75
C TYR A 319 -8.38 12.50 -25.30
N ALA A 320 -9.47 13.23 -25.02
CA ALA A 320 -9.81 13.74 -23.68
C ALA A 320 -9.83 12.66 -22.60
N TRP A 321 -10.40 11.48 -22.90
CA TRP A 321 -10.49 10.35 -21.98
C TRP A 321 -9.12 9.92 -21.42
N ARG A 322 -8.03 10.15 -22.16
CA ARG A 322 -6.67 9.77 -21.75
C ARG A 322 -6.19 10.53 -20.52
N ARG A 323 -6.76 11.69 -20.20
CA ARG A 323 -6.38 12.55 -19.06
C ARG A 323 -6.70 11.95 -17.71
N GLU A 324 -7.71 11.07 -17.65
CA GLU A 324 -8.19 10.48 -16.40
C GLU A 324 -7.60 9.09 -16.15
N THR A 325 -6.81 8.58 -17.11
CA THR A 325 -6.23 7.25 -17.06
C THR A 325 -5.15 7.11 -16.00
N VAL A 326 -4.86 5.86 -15.62
CA VAL A 326 -3.77 5.53 -14.69
C VAL A 326 -2.42 6.07 -15.19
N TRP A 327 -2.20 6.07 -16.51
CA TRP A 327 -0.97 6.58 -17.13
C TRP A 327 -0.85 8.10 -17.01
N ALA A 328 -1.94 8.84 -17.18
CA ALA A 328 -1.94 10.28 -16.99
C ALA A 328 -1.58 10.66 -15.54
N LYS A 329 -2.11 9.94 -14.55
CA LYS A 329 -1.76 10.15 -13.12
C LYS A 329 -0.28 9.87 -12.82
N ARG A 330 0.36 9.02 -13.63
CA ARG A 330 1.80 8.69 -13.56
C ARG A 330 2.67 9.63 -14.40
N GLY A 331 2.09 10.63 -15.06
CA GLY A 331 2.82 11.58 -15.90
C GLY A 331 3.15 11.07 -17.30
N GLU A 332 2.59 9.93 -17.72
CA GLU A 332 2.89 9.27 -19.00
C GLU A 332 2.01 9.78 -20.16
N ALA A 333 1.09 10.72 -19.92
CA ALA A 333 0.23 11.32 -20.95
C ALA A 333 0.36 12.86 -21.03
N PRO A 334 1.58 13.43 -21.13
CA PRO A 334 1.80 14.87 -21.05
C PRO A 334 1.15 15.67 -22.20
N LEU A 335 1.14 15.16 -23.44
CA LEU A 335 0.50 15.84 -24.57
C LEU A 335 -1.02 15.79 -24.45
N ALA A 336 -1.60 14.70 -23.94
CA ALA A 336 -3.03 14.64 -23.64
C ALA A 336 -3.45 15.69 -22.60
N GLN A 337 -2.60 15.94 -21.59
CA GLN A 337 -2.80 17.01 -20.60
C GLN A 337 -2.64 18.40 -21.24
N ALA A 338 -1.57 18.63 -22.00
CA ALA A 338 -1.34 19.90 -22.71
C ALA A 338 -2.50 20.24 -23.66
N LEU A 339 -3.10 19.24 -24.29
CA LEU A 339 -4.22 19.39 -25.21
C LEU A 339 -5.45 20.06 -24.55
N ALA A 340 -5.69 19.85 -23.26
CA ALA A 340 -6.79 20.52 -22.54
C ALA A 340 -6.62 22.04 -22.55
N PHE A 341 -5.38 22.48 -22.31
CA PHE A 341 -5.03 23.88 -22.31
C PHE A 341 -5.02 24.45 -23.74
N LEU A 342 -4.52 23.69 -24.72
CA LEU A 342 -4.59 24.07 -26.13
C LEU A 342 -6.03 24.23 -26.61
N ALA A 343 -6.96 23.37 -26.18
CA ALA A 343 -8.38 23.49 -26.51
C ALA A 343 -8.99 24.77 -25.93
N LYS A 344 -8.63 25.16 -24.70
CA LYS A 344 -9.04 26.44 -24.11
C LYS A 344 -8.52 27.63 -24.93
N VAL A 345 -7.28 27.58 -25.39
CA VAL A 345 -6.71 28.61 -26.28
C VAL A 345 -7.40 28.62 -27.65
N ALA A 346 -7.71 27.45 -28.20
CA ALA A 346 -8.39 27.34 -29.50
C ALA A 346 -9.81 27.92 -29.47
N ALA A 347 -10.50 27.76 -28.33
CA ALA A 347 -11.83 28.30 -28.07
C ALA A 347 -11.83 29.79 -27.66
N ALA A 348 -10.67 30.44 -27.59
CA ALA A 348 -10.57 31.84 -27.19
C ALA A 348 -11.34 32.75 -28.15
N LYS A 349 -12.24 33.57 -27.60
CA LYS A 349 -12.95 34.60 -28.37
C LYS A 349 -12.01 35.77 -28.70
N PRO A 350 -12.23 36.48 -29.80
CA PRO A 350 -11.56 37.76 -30.04
C PRO A 350 -11.84 38.74 -28.89
N LEU A 351 -10.84 39.54 -28.52
CA LEU A 351 -11.00 40.58 -27.49
C LEU A 351 -11.87 41.73 -28.01
N ALA A 352 -12.60 42.41 -27.11
CA ALA A 352 -13.44 43.54 -27.48
C ALA A 352 -12.60 44.73 -28.00
N VAL A 353 -12.84 45.20 -29.23
CA VAL A 353 -11.97 46.19 -29.91
C VAL A 353 -12.51 47.62 -29.94
N HIS A 354 -13.70 47.88 -29.40
CA HIS A 354 -14.42 49.14 -29.64
C HIS A 354 -14.12 50.25 -28.61
N GLU A 355 -13.72 49.90 -27.40
CA GLU A 355 -13.43 50.86 -26.32
C GLU A 355 -12.32 50.32 -25.42
N GLY A 356 -11.42 51.21 -24.96
CA GLY A 356 -10.30 50.83 -24.10
C GLY A 356 -10.69 50.13 -22.80
N LYS A 357 -11.78 50.60 -22.16
CA LYS A 357 -12.30 50.00 -20.93
C LYS A 357 -12.87 48.60 -21.20
N ALA A 358 -13.66 48.45 -22.27
CA ALA A 358 -14.23 47.17 -22.66
C ALA A 358 -13.15 46.14 -23.05
N LEU A 359 -12.09 46.57 -23.74
CA LEU A 359 -10.93 45.74 -24.04
C LEU A 359 -10.26 45.23 -22.76
N ALA A 360 -10.01 46.13 -21.80
CA ALA A 360 -9.39 45.77 -20.52
C ALA A 360 -10.28 44.83 -19.70
N GLU A 361 -11.58 45.11 -19.61
CA GLU A 361 -12.55 44.23 -18.92
C GLU A 361 -12.60 42.84 -19.57
N SER A 362 -12.71 42.76 -20.90
CA SER A 362 -12.68 41.50 -21.65
C SER A 362 -11.38 40.71 -21.46
N TYR A 363 -10.24 41.39 -21.40
CA TYR A 363 -8.96 40.75 -21.15
C TYR A 363 -8.87 40.23 -19.70
N VAL A 364 -9.35 40.98 -18.71
CA VAL A 364 -9.35 40.53 -17.31
C VAL A 364 -10.30 39.35 -17.10
N GLU A 365 -11.48 39.38 -17.72
CA GLU A 365 -12.50 38.34 -17.58
C GLU A 365 -12.08 37.03 -18.26
N ASP A 366 -11.69 37.09 -19.54
CA ASP A 366 -11.44 35.90 -20.35
C ASP A 366 -9.98 35.80 -20.86
N GLY A 367 -9.40 36.92 -21.32
CA GLY A 367 -8.10 36.95 -22.01
C GLY A 367 -6.92 36.46 -21.17
N ALA A 368 -6.82 36.88 -19.92
CA ALA A 368 -5.80 36.42 -18.98
C ALA A 368 -5.88 34.89 -18.78
N GLY A 369 -7.10 34.33 -18.82
CA GLY A 369 -7.32 32.90 -18.76
C GLY A 369 -6.78 32.13 -19.98
N VAL A 370 -6.68 32.78 -21.14
CA VAL A 370 -6.09 32.25 -22.39
C VAL A 370 -4.55 32.26 -22.29
N ASP A 371 -3.96 33.36 -21.84
CA ASP A 371 -2.51 33.48 -21.65
C ASP A 371 -1.99 32.44 -20.65
N GLY A 372 -2.69 32.29 -19.52
CA GLY A 372 -2.39 31.29 -18.52
C GLY A 372 -2.59 29.85 -19.02
N ALA A 373 -3.51 29.63 -19.97
CA ALA A 373 -3.66 28.32 -20.61
C ALA A 373 -2.49 28.03 -21.56
N ALA A 374 -2.07 29.00 -22.37
CA ALA A 374 -0.91 28.83 -23.25
C ALA A 374 0.37 28.46 -22.47
N MET A 375 0.62 29.11 -21.33
CA MET A 375 1.76 28.74 -20.48
C MET A 375 1.61 27.37 -19.84
N ARG A 376 0.42 27.02 -19.35
CA ARG A 376 0.15 25.69 -18.77
C ARG A 376 0.29 24.58 -19.81
N ALA A 377 -0.08 24.82 -21.06
CA ALA A 377 0.17 23.89 -22.15
C ALA A 377 1.66 23.59 -22.31
N LEU A 378 2.53 24.60 -22.28
CA LEU A 378 3.99 24.45 -22.35
C LEU A 378 4.58 23.82 -21.09
N ALA A 379 4.03 24.10 -19.92
CA ALA A 379 4.48 23.55 -18.64
C ALA A 379 4.12 22.06 -18.50
N ALA A 380 3.01 21.61 -19.10
CA ALA A 380 2.57 20.22 -19.08
C ALA A 380 3.49 19.26 -19.85
N VAL A 381 4.36 19.78 -20.73
CA VAL A 381 5.27 18.98 -21.57
C VAL A 381 6.75 19.28 -21.26
N PRO A 382 7.38 18.53 -20.33
CA PRO A 382 8.75 18.81 -19.93
C PRO A 382 9.80 18.38 -20.96
N ARG A 383 9.46 17.47 -21.88
CA ARG A 383 10.38 16.97 -22.91
C ARG A 383 10.46 17.94 -24.08
N ASP A 384 11.67 18.22 -24.57
CA ASP A 384 11.89 19.17 -25.68
C ASP A 384 11.12 18.83 -26.95
N VAL A 385 11.03 17.54 -27.30
CA VAL A 385 10.28 17.08 -28.49
C VAL A 385 8.78 17.36 -28.38
N ASP A 386 8.21 17.23 -27.18
CA ASP A 386 6.80 17.50 -26.90
C ASP A 386 6.56 19.01 -26.83
N ARG A 387 7.48 19.72 -26.18
CA ARG A 387 7.47 21.17 -26.06
C ARG A 387 7.53 21.87 -27.41
N SER A 388 8.33 21.35 -28.34
CA SER A 388 8.41 21.84 -29.72
C SER A 388 7.08 21.68 -30.44
N ALA A 389 6.43 20.50 -30.34
CA ALA A 389 5.12 20.26 -30.94
C ALA A 389 4.02 21.17 -30.38
N VAL A 390 3.97 21.34 -29.05
CA VAL A 390 3.03 22.28 -28.40
C VAL A 390 3.32 23.73 -28.80
N SER A 391 4.59 24.12 -28.93
CA SER A 391 4.97 25.46 -29.38
C SER A 391 4.51 25.74 -30.81
N MET A 392 4.65 24.78 -31.72
CA MET A 392 4.14 24.90 -33.09
C MET A 392 2.62 25.08 -33.11
N ALA A 393 1.89 24.30 -32.30
CA ALA A 393 0.44 24.44 -32.16
C ALA A 393 0.07 25.83 -31.62
N LEU A 394 0.71 26.31 -30.55
CA LEU A 394 0.48 27.64 -29.99
C LEU A 394 0.78 28.74 -31.00
N ARG A 395 1.87 28.65 -31.77
CA ARG A 395 2.14 29.63 -32.83
C ARG A 395 1.06 29.68 -33.89
N ALA A 396 0.37 28.57 -34.17
CA ALA A 396 -0.73 28.54 -35.14
C ALA A 396 -2.04 29.13 -34.60
N ILE A 397 -2.32 29.03 -33.29
CA ILE A 397 -3.63 29.45 -32.72
C ILE A 397 -3.60 30.65 -31.78
N TYR A 398 -2.51 30.81 -31.03
CA TYR A 398 -2.35 31.79 -29.95
C TYR A 398 -1.66 33.05 -30.46
N LEU A 399 -0.59 32.90 -31.25
CA LEU A 399 0.13 34.06 -31.80
C LEU A 399 -0.78 34.98 -32.64
N PRO A 400 -1.63 34.47 -33.56
CA PRO A 400 -2.55 35.33 -34.31
C PRO A 400 -3.56 36.06 -33.41
N TRP A 401 -4.00 35.41 -32.32
CA TRP A 401 -4.93 36.00 -31.36
C TRP A 401 -4.27 37.12 -30.53
N LEU A 402 -3.02 36.92 -30.12
CA LEU A 402 -2.21 37.96 -29.48
C LEU A 402 -1.97 39.15 -30.41
N GLU A 403 -1.62 38.89 -31.67
CA GLU A 403 -1.40 39.93 -32.68
C GLU A 403 -2.68 40.74 -32.92
N GLU A 404 -3.83 40.09 -33.03
CA GLU A 404 -5.13 40.76 -33.18
C GLU A 404 -5.43 41.68 -31.98
N GLY A 405 -5.27 41.19 -30.76
CA GLY A 405 -5.46 41.97 -29.54
C GLY A 405 -4.49 43.16 -29.42
N ALA A 406 -3.21 42.93 -29.74
CA ALA A 406 -2.19 43.98 -29.72
C ALA A 406 -2.47 45.08 -30.76
N ASN A 407 -2.86 44.69 -31.98
CA ASN A 407 -3.21 45.63 -33.04
C ASN A 407 -4.47 46.43 -32.68
N ALA A 408 -5.48 45.80 -32.07
CA ALA A 408 -6.67 46.49 -31.58
C ALA A 408 -6.35 47.54 -30.50
N LEU A 409 -5.48 47.21 -29.54
CA LEU A 409 -5.02 48.17 -28.52
C LEU A 409 -4.26 49.34 -29.16
N GLN A 410 -3.35 49.07 -30.09
CA GLN A 410 -2.60 50.10 -30.80
C GLN A 410 -3.53 51.05 -31.57
N GLU A 411 -4.56 50.51 -32.22
CA GLU A 411 -5.54 51.32 -32.95
C GLU A 411 -6.40 52.18 -32.01
N LEU A 412 -6.80 51.66 -30.84
CA LEU A 412 -7.49 52.43 -29.81
C LEU A 412 -6.61 53.56 -29.25
N ILE A 413 -5.31 53.36 -29.10
CA ILE A 413 -4.38 54.42 -28.70
C ILE A 413 -4.27 55.47 -29.80
N ARG A 414 -4.09 55.04 -31.06
CA ARG A 414 -3.95 55.92 -32.24
C ARG A 414 -5.19 56.82 -32.44
N THR A 415 -6.38 56.29 -32.19
CA THR A 415 -7.67 57.00 -32.33
C THR A 415 -8.08 57.77 -31.08
N GLY A 416 -7.32 57.65 -29.98
CA GLY A 416 -7.58 58.35 -28.72
C GLY A 416 -8.63 57.68 -27.81
N GLY A 417 -9.06 56.46 -28.14
CA GLY A 417 -9.93 55.62 -27.31
C GLY A 417 -9.27 55.08 -26.04
N VAL A 418 -7.93 55.11 -25.97
CA VAL A 418 -7.14 54.86 -24.75
C VAL A 418 -6.16 56.02 -24.55
N LYS A 419 -6.20 56.66 -23.38
CA LYS A 419 -5.21 57.66 -22.98
C LYS A 419 -4.14 57.00 -22.14
N LEU A 420 -2.91 56.97 -22.65
CA LEU A 420 -1.76 56.50 -21.88
C LEU A 420 -1.50 57.44 -20.71
N ALA A 421 -1.21 56.86 -19.55
CA ALA A 421 -0.81 57.62 -18.37
C ALA A 421 0.46 58.42 -18.69
N LYS A 422 0.46 59.71 -18.38
CA LYS A 422 1.69 60.50 -18.44
C LYS A 422 2.56 60.10 -17.25
N PRO A 423 3.82 59.69 -17.46
CA PRO A 423 4.71 59.42 -16.34
C PRO A 423 4.83 60.69 -15.50
N GLN A 424 4.80 60.52 -14.17
CA GLN A 424 5.14 61.60 -13.26
C GLN A 424 6.58 62.02 -13.52
N ALA A 425 6.84 63.34 -13.51
CA ALA A 425 8.21 63.83 -13.62
C ALA A 425 9.05 63.22 -12.49
N ALA A 426 10.20 62.64 -12.83
CA ALA A 426 11.13 62.11 -11.84
C ALA A 426 11.48 63.22 -10.84
N LYS A 427 11.41 62.91 -9.54
CA LYS A 427 11.82 63.86 -8.51
C LYS A 427 13.33 64.07 -8.61
N THR A 428 13.80 65.26 -8.30
CA THR A 428 15.22 65.65 -8.40
C THR A 428 16.16 64.84 -7.50
N ASP A 429 15.62 64.12 -6.51
CA ASP A 429 16.33 63.22 -5.59
C ASP A 429 16.24 61.73 -5.99
N THR A 430 15.54 61.39 -7.08
CA THR A 430 15.41 60.00 -7.53
C THR A 430 16.68 59.55 -8.24
N THR A 431 17.45 58.67 -7.57
CA THR A 431 18.70 58.10 -8.11
C THR A 431 18.48 56.84 -8.94
N THR A 432 17.31 56.20 -8.87
CA THR A 432 16.98 54.99 -9.64
C THR A 432 15.49 54.93 -9.96
N ILE A 433 15.17 54.64 -11.22
CA ILE A 433 13.80 54.38 -11.71
C ILE A 433 13.72 52.91 -12.08
N LEU A 434 12.87 52.14 -11.39
CA LEU A 434 12.55 50.77 -11.75
C LEU A 434 11.32 50.78 -12.66
N PHE A 435 11.53 50.49 -13.95
CA PHE A 435 10.43 50.23 -14.87
C PHE A 435 10.03 48.77 -14.75
N VAL A 436 8.83 48.51 -14.24
CA VAL A 436 8.25 47.17 -14.19
C VAL A 436 7.34 47.02 -15.41
N ASP A 437 7.89 46.42 -16.46
CA ASP A 437 7.12 45.90 -17.59
C ASP A 437 6.72 44.45 -17.31
N GLY A 438 5.59 44.01 -17.86
CA GLY A 438 5.20 42.59 -17.80
C GLY A 438 4.43 42.17 -16.55
N LEU A 439 3.57 43.04 -16.00
CA LEU A 439 2.55 42.60 -15.04
C LEU A 439 1.57 41.65 -15.73
N ARG A 440 1.76 40.36 -15.45
CA ARG A 440 0.97 39.27 -16.00
C ARG A 440 -0.29 39.05 -15.19
N MET A 441 -1.43 39.43 -15.77
CA MET A 441 -2.74 39.26 -15.12
C MET A 441 -3.05 37.80 -14.81
N ASP A 442 -2.62 36.87 -15.66
CA ASP A 442 -2.81 35.43 -15.44
C ASP A 442 -2.09 34.93 -14.18
N LEU A 443 -0.87 35.41 -13.92
CA LEU A 443 -0.12 35.11 -12.69
C LEU A 443 -0.75 35.77 -11.46
N ALA A 444 -1.26 37.00 -11.59
CA ALA A 444 -1.96 37.67 -10.50
C ALA A 444 -3.24 36.92 -10.08
N GLN A 445 -4.01 36.43 -11.07
CA GLN A 445 -5.19 35.61 -10.82
C GLN A 445 -4.85 34.24 -10.23
N ASP A 446 -3.74 33.61 -10.67
CA ASP A 446 -3.25 32.36 -10.08
C ASP A 446 -2.85 32.58 -8.61
N LEU A 447 -2.12 33.65 -8.30
CA LEU A 447 -1.76 34.01 -6.91
C LEU A 447 -3.00 34.25 -6.05
N THR A 448 -3.99 34.97 -6.57
CA THR A 448 -5.24 35.23 -5.86
C THR A 448 -6.03 33.95 -5.55
N ARG A 449 -5.91 32.90 -6.38
CA ARG A 449 -6.53 31.58 -6.11
C ARG A 449 -5.78 30.75 -5.07
N LEU A 450 -4.52 31.07 -4.80
CA LEU A 450 -3.67 30.36 -3.82
C LEU A 450 -3.74 30.98 -2.42
N LEU A 451 -4.01 32.29 -2.35
CA LEU A 451 -4.28 33.03 -1.12
C LEU A 451 -5.72 32.82 -0.66
#